data_AF-A0A1Y4V0E2-F1
#
_entry.id   AF-A0A1Y4V0E2-F1
#
_cell.length_a   1.000
_cell.length_b   1.000
_cell.length_c   1.000
_cell.angle_alpha   90.00
_cell.angle_beta   90.00
_cell.angle_gamma   90.00
#
_symmetry.space_group_name_H-M   'P 1'
#
loop_
_entity.id
_entity.type
_entity.pdbx_description
1 polymer ?
#
loop_
_entity_poly.entity_id
_entity_poly.type
_entity_poly.pdbx_seq_one_letter_code
_entity_poly.pdbx_strand_id
1 'polypeptide(L)'
;MKKSKDIISQENKFLRLCGGKYKDKIKKRIPMTTGEFQKFMYLFETMGFNEYSLYFSMEMFPELLVEYGERCRDDDEIDYGQVDFPIEEIVAISDEWLKEFCDQMPLESQRKKYRNVFEIDEE
;
A
#
# COMPACT_ATOMS: atom_id res chain seq x y z
N MET A 1 -13.71 -1.11 -15.23
CA MET A 1 -12.55 -1.26 -16.14
C MET A 1 -12.25 -2.74 -16.37
N LYS A 2 -12.02 -3.19 -17.62
CA LYS A 2 -11.65 -4.59 -17.88
C LYS A 2 -10.20 -4.82 -17.46
N LYS A 3 -9.93 -5.90 -16.72
CA LYS A 3 -8.58 -6.25 -16.25
C LYS A 3 -7.65 -6.50 -17.45
N SER A 4 -6.67 -5.62 -17.64
CA SER A 4 -5.67 -5.71 -18.71
C SER A 4 -4.61 -6.76 -18.38
N LYS A 5 -3.77 -7.11 -19.37
CA LYS A 5 -2.63 -8.01 -19.15
C LYS A 5 -1.64 -7.43 -18.14
N ASP A 6 -1.44 -6.12 -18.16
CA ASP A 6 -0.52 -5.44 -17.24
C ASP A 6 -1.04 -5.48 -15.80
N ILE A 7 -2.34 -5.23 -15.61
CA ILE A 7 -2.99 -5.35 -14.30
C ILE A 7 -2.84 -6.78 -13.76
N ILE A 8 -3.11 -7.80 -14.59
CA ILE A 8 -2.96 -9.21 -14.19
C ILE A 8 -1.49 -9.53 -13.86
N SER A 9 -0.54 -9.01 -14.62
CA SER A 9 0.90 -9.23 -14.40
C SER A 9 1.36 -8.62 -13.08
N GLN A 10 1.01 -7.36 -12.82
CA GLN A 10 1.36 -6.63 -11.60
C GLN A 10 0.69 -7.24 -10.36
N GLU A 11 -0.60 -7.56 -10.43
CA GLU A 11 -1.31 -8.28 -9.36
C GLU A 11 -0.61 -9.59 -9.01
N ASN A 12 -0.29 -10.42 -10.01
CA ASN A 12 0.36 -11.71 -9.76
C ASN A 12 1.75 -11.55 -9.15
N LYS A 13 2.52 -10.55 -9.58
CA LYS A 13 3.82 -10.23 -8.97
C LYS A 13 3.64 -9.85 -7.50
N PHE A 14 2.71 -8.97 -7.19
CA PHE A 14 2.46 -8.54 -5.82
C PHE A 14 1.96 -9.67 -4.93
N LEU A 15 0.97 -10.44 -5.39
CA LEU A 15 0.43 -11.56 -4.63
C LEU A 15 1.47 -12.65 -4.34
N ARG A 16 2.53 -12.79 -5.14
CA ARG A 16 3.64 -13.71 -4.84
C ARG A 16 4.53 -13.23 -3.69
N LEU A 17 4.54 -11.93 -3.41
CA LEU A 17 5.25 -11.33 -2.26
C LEU A 17 4.39 -11.32 -1.00
N CYS A 18 3.07 -11.38 -1.14
CA CYS A 18 2.16 -11.38 -0.01
C CYS A 18 2.14 -12.75 0.72
N GLY A 19 2.25 -12.71 2.03
CA GLY A 19 1.79 -13.71 2.99
C GLY A 19 0.26 -13.80 3.07
N GLY A 20 -0.24 -14.71 3.91
CA GLY A 20 -1.65 -15.12 3.94
C GLY A 20 -2.62 -13.96 4.22
N LYS A 21 -2.38 -13.19 5.29
CA LYS A 21 -3.26 -12.10 5.72
C LYS A 21 -3.47 -11.05 4.62
N TYR A 22 -2.40 -10.66 3.93
CA TYR A 22 -2.47 -9.67 2.84
C TYR A 22 -3.26 -10.21 1.66
N LYS A 23 -3.00 -11.47 1.26
CA LYS A 23 -3.77 -12.14 0.22
C LYS A 23 -5.26 -12.18 0.54
N ASP A 24 -5.61 -12.46 1.80
CA ASP A 24 -7.00 -12.56 2.21
C ASP A 24 -7.70 -11.19 2.20
N LYS A 25 -7.02 -10.10 2.56
CA LYS A 25 -7.52 -8.72 2.42
C LYS A 25 -7.77 -8.37 0.95
N ILE A 26 -6.77 -8.56 0.09
CA ILE A 26 -6.85 -8.23 -1.35
C ILE A 26 -7.94 -9.04 -2.06
N LYS A 27 -8.09 -10.31 -1.68
CA LYS A 27 -9.14 -11.20 -2.22
C LYS A 27 -10.51 -10.99 -1.55
N LYS A 28 -10.67 -9.97 -0.71
CA LYS A 28 -11.91 -9.65 0.02
C LYS A 28 -12.45 -10.80 0.89
N ARG A 29 -11.56 -11.69 1.36
CA ARG A 29 -11.92 -12.77 2.30
C ARG A 29 -12.05 -12.26 3.73
N ILE A 30 -11.29 -11.22 4.06
CA ILE A 30 -11.41 -10.45 5.30
C ILE A 30 -11.53 -8.95 4.97
N PRO A 31 -12.31 -8.17 5.75
CA PRO A 31 -12.50 -6.74 5.49
C PRO A 31 -11.18 -5.98 5.55
N MET A 32 -10.98 -5.00 4.68
CA MET A 32 -9.82 -4.10 4.70
C MET A 32 -10.24 -2.76 5.30
N THR A 33 -9.38 -2.19 6.16
CA THR A 33 -9.60 -0.85 6.71
C THR A 33 -9.00 0.22 5.79
N THR A 34 -9.40 1.47 5.96
CA THR A 34 -8.85 2.62 5.21
C THR A 34 -7.35 2.81 5.42
N GLY A 35 -6.85 2.55 6.64
CA GLY A 35 -5.40 2.57 6.91
C GLY A 35 -4.65 1.43 6.20
N GLU A 36 -5.22 0.23 6.14
CA GLU A 36 -4.65 -0.87 5.35
C GLU A 36 -4.71 -0.59 3.85
N PHE A 37 -5.78 0.06 3.39
CA PHE A 37 -5.92 0.50 2.00
C PHE A 37 -4.84 1.52 1.62
N GLN A 38 -4.65 2.56 2.43
CA GLN A 38 -3.57 3.55 2.26
C GLN A 38 -2.19 2.87 2.21
N LYS A 39 -1.95 1.92 3.12
CA LYS A 39 -0.74 1.11 3.11
C LYS A 39 -0.55 0.35 1.80
N PHE A 40 -1.59 -0.32 1.28
CA PHE A 40 -1.49 -1.03 0.00
C PHE A 40 -1.22 -0.08 -1.17
N MET A 41 -1.87 1.08 -1.21
CA MET A 41 -1.62 2.11 -2.22
C MET A 41 -0.15 2.56 -2.20
N TYR A 42 0.38 2.88 -1.02
CA TYR A 42 1.79 3.23 -0.84
C TYR A 42 2.74 2.13 -1.33
N LEU A 43 2.46 0.87 -0.98
CA LEU A 43 3.27 -0.27 -1.44
C LEU A 43 3.24 -0.41 -2.97
N PHE A 44 2.09 -0.22 -3.61
CA PHE A 44 1.98 -0.30 -5.08
C PHE A 44 2.78 0.78 -5.77
N GLU A 45 2.69 2.03 -5.30
CA GLU A 45 3.46 3.15 -5.83
C GLU A 45 4.96 2.91 -5.67
N THR A 46 5.38 2.48 -4.47
CA THR A 46 6.79 2.18 -4.16
C THR A 46 7.37 1.11 -5.09
N MET A 47 6.59 0.10 -5.48
CA MET A 47 7.04 -0.94 -6.41
C MET A 47 6.77 -0.64 -7.90
N GLY A 48 6.16 0.50 -8.22
CA GLY A 48 5.80 0.87 -9.58
C GLY A 48 4.66 0.04 -10.20
N PHE A 49 3.71 -0.43 -9.38
CA PHE A 49 2.53 -1.19 -9.82
C PHE A 49 1.34 -0.28 -10.12
N ASN A 50 1.56 0.76 -10.95
CA ASN A 50 0.60 1.85 -11.19
C ASN A 50 -0.74 1.37 -11.76
N GLU A 51 -0.71 0.48 -12.76
CA GLU A 51 -1.93 -0.05 -13.39
C GLU A 51 -2.76 -0.87 -12.40
N TYR A 52 -2.10 -1.69 -11.58
CA TYR A 52 -2.76 -2.44 -10.53
C TYR A 52 -3.27 -1.53 -9.41
N SER A 53 -2.53 -0.48 -9.05
CA SER A 53 -2.95 0.52 -8.06
C SER A 53 -4.26 1.20 -8.46
N LEU A 54 -4.37 1.64 -9.71
CA LEU A 54 -5.59 2.24 -10.25
C LEU A 54 -6.76 1.25 -10.27
N TYR A 55 -6.53 0.02 -10.74
CA TYR A 55 -7.55 -1.02 -10.71
C TYR A 55 -7.99 -1.37 -9.28
N PHE A 56 -7.05 -1.48 -8.36
CA PHE A 56 -7.31 -1.81 -6.97
C PHE A 56 -8.17 -0.74 -6.29
N SER A 57 -7.81 0.53 -6.45
CA SER A 57 -8.55 1.65 -5.85
C SER A 57 -9.91 1.90 -6.51
N MET A 58 -9.96 1.98 -7.84
CA MET A 58 -11.18 2.41 -8.53
C MET A 58 -12.21 1.30 -8.75
N GLU A 59 -11.76 0.04 -8.84
CA GLU A 59 -12.62 -1.09 -9.21
C GLU A 59 -12.75 -2.12 -8.08
N MET A 60 -11.65 -2.41 -7.36
CA MET A 60 -11.71 -3.38 -6.28
C MET A 60 -12.20 -2.74 -4.98
N PHE A 61 -11.78 -1.54 -4.61
CA PHE A 61 -12.13 -0.92 -3.33
C PHE A 61 -12.57 0.55 -3.49
N PRO A 62 -13.55 0.86 -4.37
CA PRO A 62 -13.99 2.23 -4.59
C PRO A 62 -14.54 2.90 -3.32
N GLU A 63 -15.15 2.12 -2.42
CA GLU A 63 -15.65 2.61 -1.13
C GLU A 63 -14.53 3.14 -0.24
N LEU A 64 -13.39 2.43 -0.17
CA LEU A 64 -12.23 2.85 0.63
C LEU A 64 -11.51 4.04 -0.02
N LEU A 65 -11.55 4.15 -1.36
CA LEU A 65 -11.04 5.33 -2.07
C LEU A 65 -11.85 6.59 -1.73
N VAL A 66 -13.18 6.48 -1.69
CA VAL A 66 -14.05 7.60 -1.30
C VAL A 66 -13.80 7.98 0.16
N GLU A 67 -13.80 7.00 1.07
CA GLU A 67 -13.56 7.26 2.50
C GLU A 67 -12.18 7.88 2.74
N TYR A 68 -11.14 7.42 2.02
CA TYR A 68 -9.81 8.02 2.06
C TYR A 68 -9.84 9.48 1.61
N GLY A 69 -10.54 9.78 0.50
CA GLY A 69 -10.66 11.15 -0.02
C GLY A 69 -11.49 12.09 0.86
N GLU A 70 -12.49 11.58 1.58
CA GLU A 70 -13.28 12.36 2.54
C GLU A 70 -12.45 12.76 3.75
N ARG A 71 -11.65 11.84 4.30
CA ARG A 71 -10.72 12.15 5.40
C ARG A 71 -9.71 13.24 5.04
N CYS A 72 -9.23 13.26 3.80
CA CYS A 72 -8.34 14.32 3.33
C CYS A 72 -9.03 15.69 3.20
N ARG A 73 -10.36 15.74 3.03
CA ARG A 73 -11.12 17.01 2.92
C ARG A 73 -11.54 17.58 4.25
N ASP A 74 -11.76 16.74 5.26
CA ASP A 74 -12.02 17.21 6.62
C ASP A 74 -10.79 17.94 7.20
N ASP A 75 -9.61 17.69 6.64
CA ASP A 75 -8.36 18.43 6.89
C ASP A 75 -8.26 19.77 6.10
N ASP A 76 -9.21 20.14 5.23
CA ASP A 76 -9.15 21.42 4.47
C ASP A 76 -9.60 22.66 5.28
N GLU A 77 -10.00 22.52 6.55
CA GLU A 77 -10.05 23.65 7.51
C GLU A 77 -8.65 24.02 8.06
N ILE A 78 -7.60 23.36 7.58
CA ILE A 78 -6.23 23.63 7.97
C ILE A 78 -5.68 24.81 7.15
N ASP A 79 -5.33 25.90 7.84
CA ASP A 79 -4.59 27.02 7.28
C ASP A 79 -3.21 26.53 6.78
N TYR A 80 -3.05 26.44 5.47
CA TYR A 80 -1.81 26.05 4.78
C TYR A 80 -0.59 26.93 5.17
N GLY A 81 -0.79 28.04 5.89
CA GLY A 81 0.27 28.87 6.48
C GLY A 81 0.81 28.41 7.85
N GLN A 82 0.19 27.43 8.51
CA GLN A 82 0.54 27.01 9.89
C GLN A 82 0.69 25.48 10.10
N VAL A 83 0.66 24.68 9.04
CA VAL A 83 0.78 23.22 9.19
C VAL A 83 2.24 22.85 9.32
N ASP A 84 2.66 22.51 10.53
CA ASP A 84 3.74 21.53 10.72
C ASP A 84 3.22 20.22 10.11
N PHE A 85 3.40 20.06 8.80
CA PHE A 85 3.14 18.79 8.13
C PHE A 85 4.04 17.77 8.86
N PRO A 86 3.49 16.73 9.50
CA PRO A 86 4.26 15.81 10.31
C PRO A 86 5.02 14.83 9.40
N ILE A 87 5.89 15.38 8.55
CA ILE A 87 6.66 14.65 7.53
C ILE A 87 7.45 13.53 8.21
N GLU A 88 8.02 13.81 9.38
CA GLU A 88 8.77 12.83 10.16
C GLU A 88 7.89 11.63 10.59
N GLU A 89 6.65 11.88 11.03
CA GLU A 89 5.71 10.81 11.38
C GLU A 89 5.27 10.01 10.15
N ILE A 90 5.03 10.70 9.03
CA ILE A 90 4.66 10.06 7.75
C ILE A 90 5.79 9.17 7.24
N VAL A 91 7.04 9.63 7.34
CA VAL A 91 8.23 8.86 6.96
C VAL A 91 8.35 7.64 7.88
N ALA A 92 8.24 7.81 9.20
CA ALA A 92 8.33 6.70 10.14
C ALA A 92 7.25 5.61 9.90
N ILE A 93 6.01 6.03 9.64
CA ILE A 93 4.91 5.11 9.31
C ILE A 93 5.17 4.38 7.99
N SER A 94 5.65 5.11 6.98
CA SER A 94 6.01 4.54 5.67
C SER A 94 7.11 3.48 5.78
N ASP A 95 8.13 3.74 6.59
CA ASP A 95 9.23 2.81 6.84
C ASP A 95 8.76 1.55 7.57
N GLU A 96 7.90 1.72 8.59
CA GLU A 96 7.27 0.60 9.29
C GLU A 96 6.45 -0.27 8.33
N TRP A 97 5.70 0.34 7.42
CA TRP A 97 4.92 -0.39 6.42
C TRP A 97 5.79 -1.24 5.48
N LEU A 98 6.95 -0.72 5.06
CA LEU A 98 7.90 -1.46 4.24
C LEU A 98 8.53 -2.61 5.02
N LYS A 99 8.93 -2.38 6.28
CA LYS A 99 9.47 -3.42 7.19
C LYS A 99 8.46 -4.55 7.36
N GLU A 100 7.22 -4.22 7.73
CA GLU A 100 6.14 -5.20 7.89
C GLU A 100 5.84 -5.97 6.59
N PHE A 101 5.87 -5.28 5.44
CA PHE A 101 5.66 -5.91 4.14
C PHE A 101 6.78 -6.88 3.78
N CYS A 102 8.03 -6.55 4.09
CA CYS A 102 9.15 -7.47 3.94
C CYS A 102 9.02 -8.68 4.87
N ASP A 103 8.67 -8.48 6.14
CA ASP A 103 8.63 -9.57 7.13
C ASP A 103 7.53 -10.60 6.87
N GLN A 104 6.42 -10.18 6.28
CA GLN A 104 5.34 -11.08 5.92
C GLN A 104 5.59 -11.89 4.62
N MET A 105 6.68 -11.62 3.88
CA MET A 105 6.93 -12.33 2.61
C MET A 105 7.21 -13.83 2.86
N PRO A 106 6.72 -14.73 1.99
CA PRO A 106 6.79 -16.16 2.25
C PRO A 106 8.21 -16.76 2.14
N LEU A 107 9.09 -16.18 1.33
CA LEU A 107 10.45 -16.71 1.11
C LEU A 107 11.51 -15.78 1.69
N GLU A 108 12.48 -16.33 2.42
CA GLU A 108 13.61 -15.58 3.00
C GLU A 108 14.40 -14.80 1.94
N SER A 109 14.60 -15.40 0.76
CA SER A 109 15.28 -14.74 -0.37
C SER A 109 14.52 -13.51 -0.89
N GLN A 110 13.18 -13.49 -0.79
CA GLN A 110 12.38 -12.31 -1.10
C GLN A 110 12.57 -11.24 -0.03
N ARG A 111 12.53 -11.62 1.26
CA ARG A 111 12.73 -10.68 2.37
C ARG A 111 14.05 -9.95 2.24
N LYS A 112 15.15 -10.69 2.07
CA LYS A 112 16.49 -10.14 1.88
C LYS A 112 16.57 -9.23 0.66
N LYS A 113 16.01 -9.67 -0.47
CA LYS A 113 16.01 -8.86 -1.70
C LYS A 113 15.29 -7.54 -1.49
N TYR A 114 14.08 -7.56 -0.94
CA TYR A 114 13.25 -6.35 -0.86
C TYR A 114 13.66 -5.41 0.28
N ARG A 115 14.24 -5.93 1.38
CA ARG A 115 14.90 -5.09 2.38
C ARG A 115 16.02 -4.25 1.77
N ASN A 116 16.84 -4.86 0.92
CA ASN A 116 17.88 -4.13 0.18
C ASN A 116 17.29 -3.13 -0.84
N VAL A 117 16.22 -3.49 -1.53
CA VAL A 117 15.56 -2.59 -2.51
C VAL A 117 14.94 -1.38 -1.83
N PHE A 118 14.40 -1.55 -0.62
CA PHE A 118 13.77 -0.49 0.16
C PHE A 118 14.75 0.21 1.12
N GLU A 119 16.05 -0.11 1.05
CA GLU A 119 17.09 0.49 1.91
C GLU A 119 16.76 0.40 3.41
N ILE A 120 16.14 -0.71 3.82
CA ILE A 120 15.79 -0.96 5.22
C ILE A 120 17.00 -1.54 5.94
N ASP A 121 17.50 -0.82 6.94
CA ASP A 121 18.61 -1.29 7.78
C ASP A 121 18.28 -2.63 8.47
N GLU A 122 19.24 -3.56 8.45
CA GLU A 122 19.20 -4.77 9.27
C GLU A 122 19.67 -4.38 10.69
N GLU A 123 18.74 -4.21 11.63
CA GLU A 123 19.04 -4.13 13.08
C GLU A 123 19.67 -5.44 13.61
#